data_AF-A0A7S1N8A7-F1
#
_entry.id   AF-A0A7S1N8A7-F1
#
_cell.length_a   1.000
_cell.length_b   1.000
_cell.length_c   1.000
_cell.angle_alpha   90.00
_cell.angle_beta   90.00
_cell.angle_gamma   90.00
#
_symmetry.space_group_name_H-M   'P 1'
#
loop_
_entity.id
_entity.type
_entity.pdbx_description
1 polymer ?
#
loop_
_entity_poly.entity_id
_entity_poly.type
_entity_poly.pdbx_seq_one_letter_code
_entity_poly.pdbx_strand_id
1 'polypeptide(L)'
;VCKYGDTVQRKCVCHPGVGNPDCSAECPGPPEDRCHGHGLCLDTNARDGTCQCDPDWYTADCSVHCDPIGCRAEFGPIYPEPQVRCSKHGQCECKDDATGHWGGQQCNECL
;
A
#
# COMPACT_ATOMS: atom_id res chain seq x y z
N VAL A 1 16.13 -5.27 -23.12
CA VAL A 1 16.90 -6.53 -22.94
C VAL A 1 16.25 -7.27 -21.80
N CYS A 2 16.08 -8.59 -21.89
CA CYS A 2 15.52 -9.34 -20.76
C CYS A 2 16.50 -9.33 -19.59
N LYS A 3 16.11 -8.77 -18.44
CA LYS A 3 16.95 -8.72 -17.25
C LYS A 3 16.79 -9.98 -16.39
N TYR A 4 15.66 -10.13 -15.73
CA TYR A 4 15.37 -11.24 -14.81
C TYR A 4 14.28 -12.14 -15.40
N GLY A 5 14.55 -12.68 -16.58
CA GLY A 5 13.61 -13.52 -17.30
C GLY A 5 14.23 -14.21 -18.51
N ASP A 6 13.50 -15.18 -19.04
CA ASP A 6 13.91 -15.96 -20.19
C ASP A 6 13.30 -15.38 -21.48
N THR A 7 14.11 -15.28 -22.54
CA THR A 7 13.60 -14.83 -23.84
C THR A 7 12.98 -16.01 -24.60
N VAL A 8 11.66 -16.02 -24.72
CA VAL A 8 10.90 -17.03 -25.47
C VAL A 8 10.24 -16.35 -26.67
N GLN A 9 10.54 -16.82 -27.89
CA GLN A 9 9.98 -16.27 -29.13
C GLN A 9 10.08 -14.74 -29.26
N ARG A 10 11.24 -14.17 -28.87
CA ARG A 10 11.52 -12.71 -28.87
C ARG A 10 10.68 -11.88 -27.87
N LYS A 11 9.98 -12.53 -26.95
CA LYS A 11 9.37 -11.90 -25.78
C LYS A 11 10.11 -12.33 -24.53
N CYS A 12 10.17 -11.46 -23.53
CA CYS A 12 10.57 -11.88 -22.19
C CYS A 12 9.47 -12.70 -21.54
N VAL A 13 9.85 -13.63 -20.68
CA VAL A 13 9.01 -14.33 -19.71
C VAL A 13 9.69 -14.16 -18.36
N CYS A 14 9.06 -13.41 -17.46
CA CYS A 14 9.71 -13.01 -16.21
C CYS A 14 9.80 -14.17 -15.22
N HIS A 15 10.89 -14.18 -14.46
CA HIS A 15 11.01 -15.02 -13.28
C HIS A 15 10.03 -14.54 -12.19
N PRO A 16 9.57 -15.43 -11.29
CA PRO A 16 8.64 -15.05 -10.22
C PRO A 16 9.15 -13.85 -9.40
N GLY A 17 8.23 -12.93 -9.07
CA GLY A 17 8.53 -11.72 -8.31
C GLY A 17 9.14 -10.58 -9.12
N VAL A 18 9.17 -10.66 -10.45
CA VAL A 18 9.62 -9.57 -11.33
C VAL A 18 8.58 -9.31 -12.42
N GLY A 19 8.11 -8.08 -12.53
CA GLY A 19 7.19 -7.66 -13.59
C GLY A 19 7.86 -6.90 -14.72
N ASN A 20 7.01 -6.41 -15.61
CA ASN A 20 7.21 -5.55 -16.78
C ASN A 20 7.68 -6.26 -18.06
N PRO A 21 7.61 -5.62 -19.25
CA PRO A 21 7.94 -6.28 -20.51
C PRO A 21 9.41 -6.70 -20.68
N ASP A 22 10.33 -6.16 -19.88
CA ASP A 22 11.76 -6.49 -19.92
C ASP A 22 12.27 -7.20 -18.66
N CYS A 23 11.35 -7.57 -17.77
CA CYS A 23 11.59 -8.21 -16.47
C CYS A 23 12.63 -7.46 -15.65
N SER A 24 12.48 -6.14 -15.52
CA SER A 24 13.40 -5.28 -14.78
C SER A 24 12.83 -4.70 -13.49
N ALA A 25 11.52 -4.84 -13.26
CA ALA A 25 10.84 -4.31 -12.06
C ALA A 25 10.60 -5.43 -11.05
N GLU A 26 11.42 -5.46 -10.00
CA GLU A 26 11.23 -6.42 -8.90
C GLU A 26 10.09 -5.97 -7.99
N CYS A 27 9.29 -6.92 -7.54
CA CYS A 27 8.27 -6.65 -6.53
C CYS A 27 8.90 -6.18 -5.23
N PRO A 28 8.39 -5.08 -4.64
CA PRO A 28 8.86 -4.56 -3.36
C PRO A 28 8.71 -5.57 -2.21
N GLY A 29 9.47 -5.35 -1.14
CA GLY A 29 9.52 -6.22 0.03
C GLY A 29 10.58 -7.33 -0.05
N PRO A 30 10.73 -8.13 1.03
CA PRO A 30 11.68 -9.23 1.09
C PRO A 30 11.45 -10.30 0.00
N PRO A 31 12.50 -10.94 -0.55
CA PRO A 31 12.35 -12.02 -1.53
C PRO A 31 11.52 -13.20 -1.04
N GLU A 32 11.61 -13.51 0.25
CA GLU A 32 10.86 -14.57 0.94
C GLU A 32 9.40 -14.20 1.19
N ASP A 33 9.08 -12.90 1.21
CA ASP A 33 7.77 -12.39 1.58
C ASP A 33 7.49 -11.10 0.82
N ARG A 34 7.30 -11.24 -0.50
CA ARG A 34 7.03 -10.11 -1.41
C ARG A 34 5.82 -9.35 -0.90
N CYS A 35 5.86 -8.01 -1.02
CA CYS A 35 4.83 -7.14 -0.47
C CYS A 35 4.62 -7.34 1.04
N HIS A 36 5.66 -7.73 1.77
CA HIS A 36 5.62 -8.07 3.20
C HIS A 36 4.54 -9.10 3.58
N GLY A 37 4.12 -9.95 2.62
CA GLY A 37 3.05 -10.92 2.85
C GLY A 37 1.65 -10.31 3.00
N HIS A 38 1.52 -9.01 2.72
CA HIS A 38 0.31 -8.22 2.91
C HIS A 38 -0.22 -7.66 1.59
N GLY A 39 -0.01 -8.40 0.51
CA GLY A 39 -0.52 -8.03 -0.81
C GLY A 39 -0.11 -9.00 -1.90
N LEU A 40 -0.65 -8.74 -3.10
CA LEU A 40 -0.32 -9.46 -4.31
C LEU A 40 0.74 -8.70 -5.11
N CYS A 41 1.87 -9.34 -5.35
CA CYS A 41 2.87 -8.88 -6.29
C CYS A 41 2.38 -9.04 -7.74
N LEU A 42 2.37 -7.95 -8.51
CA LEU A 42 1.96 -7.94 -9.92
C LEU A 42 3.16 -8.20 -10.85
N ASP A 43 3.69 -9.42 -10.82
CA ASP A 43 4.92 -9.89 -11.48
C ASP A 43 4.73 -10.50 -12.87
N THR A 44 3.64 -10.18 -13.55
CA THR A 44 3.48 -10.64 -14.94
C THR A 44 4.12 -9.64 -15.90
N ASN A 45 4.52 -10.09 -17.10
CA ASN A 45 5.14 -9.23 -18.11
C ASN A 45 4.26 -8.03 -18.55
N ALA A 46 2.96 -8.07 -18.25
CA ALA A 46 1.98 -7.04 -18.56
C ALA A 46 1.71 -6.07 -17.39
N ARG A 47 2.43 -6.24 -16.28
CA ARG A 47 2.28 -5.46 -15.03
C ARG A 47 3.62 -4.91 -14.61
N ASP A 48 3.64 -3.88 -13.77
CA ASP A 48 4.86 -3.10 -13.53
C ASP A 48 5.71 -3.59 -12.34
N GLY A 49 5.49 -4.81 -11.84
CA GLY A 49 6.22 -5.34 -10.69
C GLY A 49 5.88 -4.58 -9.40
N THR A 50 4.64 -4.12 -9.25
CA THR A 50 4.17 -3.38 -8.08
C THR A 50 3.35 -4.26 -7.15
N CYS A 51 3.25 -3.87 -5.88
CA CYS A 51 2.36 -4.52 -4.93
C CYS A 51 0.94 -3.96 -5.01
N GLN A 52 -0.04 -4.86 -5.08
CA GLN A 52 -1.43 -4.56 -4.76
C GLN A 52 -1.68 -4.99 -3.31
N CYS A 53 -1.64 -4.03 -2.39
CA CYS A 53 -1.80 -4.32 -0.97
C CYS A 53 -3.21 -4.81 -0.60
N ASP A 54 -3.25 -5.67 0.42
CA ASP A 54 -4.48 -6.08 1.09
C ASP A 54 -5.14 -4.87 1.78
N PRO A 55 -6.44 -4.97 2.16
CA PRO A 55 -7.10 -3.93 2.94
C PRO A 55 -6.29 -3.59 4.20
N ASP A 56 -6.29 -2.30 4.56
CA ASP A 56 -5.58 -1.74 5.71
C ASP A 56 -4.05 -1.81 5.65
N TRP A 57 -3.46 -2.25 4.53
CA TRP A 57 -2.01 -2.20 4.28
C TRP A 57 -1.66 -1.18 3.19
N TYR A 58 -0.61 -0.40 3.46
CA TYR A 58 -0.24 0.77 2.69
C TYR A 58 1.25 0.78 2.37
N THR A 59 1.66 1.78 1.60
CA THR A 59 2.99 1.98 1.00
C THR A 59 3.27 1.05 -0.18
N ALA A 60 4.42 1.24 -0.84
CA ALA A 60 4.72 0.54 -2.10
C ALA A 60 4.99 -0.96 -1.90
N ASP A 61 5.36 -1.38 -0.70
CA ASP A 61 5.70 -2.76 -0.31
C ASP A 61 4.75 -3.33 0.75
N CYS A 62 3.62 -2.66 0.99
CA CYS A 62 2.59 -3.07 1.94
C CYS A 62 3.11 -3.28 3.37
N SER A 63 4.17 -2.57 3.78
CA SER A 63 4.78 -2.76 5.11
C SER A 63 4.07 -2.02 6.24
N VAL A 64 3.13 -1.12 5.93
CA VAL A 64 2.48 -0.24 6.91
C VAL A 64 1.03 -0.63 7.07
N HIS A 65 0.66 -1.08 8.27
CA HIS A 65 -0.72 -1.33 8.65
C HIS A 65 -1.36 -0.06 9.19
N CYS A 66 -2.57 0.26 8.73
CA CYS A 66 -3.40 1.33 9.27
C CYS A 66 -4.87 0.97 9.15
N ASP A 67 -5.58 0.97 10.27
CA ASP A 67 -7.02 0.76 10.30
C ASP A 67 -7.72 1.85 11.16
N PRO A 68 -9.01 2.12 10.93
CA PRO A 68 -9.72 3.15 11.67
C PRO A 68 -9.80 2.90 13.19
N ILE A 69 -9.80 1.65 13.66
CA ILE A 69 -9.82 1.33 15.10
C ILE A 69 -8.46 1.68 15.71
N GLY A 70 -7.36 1.26 15.07
CA GLY A 70 -5.99 1.60 15.44
C GLY A 70 -5.81 3.11 15.54
N CYS A 71 -6.20 3.84 14.49
CA CYS A 71 -6.11 5.30 14.51
C CYS A 71 -6.93 5.92 15.66
N ARG A 72 -8.17 5.48 15.90
CA ARG A 72 -8.96 6.02 17.02
C ARG A 72 -8.29 5.76 18.38
N ALA A 73 -7.65 4.60 18.54
CA ALA A 73 -6.94 4.25 19.77
C ALA A 73 -5.71 5.15 20.02
N GLU A 74 -5.04 5.62 18.96
CA GLU A 74 -3.91 6.57 19.07
C GLU A 74 -4.33 7.92 19.64
N PHE A 75 -5.51 8.42 19.28
CA PHE A 75 -6.02 9.71 19.77
C PHE A 75 -6.81 9.59 21.09
N GLY A 76 -7.16 8.37 21.51
CA GLY A 76 -7.79 8.06 22.79
C GLY A 76 -9.32 8.26 22.83
N PRO A 77 -9.96 7.97 23.98
CA PRO A 77 -11.41 8.10 24.14
C PRO A 77 -11.80 9.57 24.34
N ILE A 78 -11.99 10.28 23.23
CA ILE A 78 -12.44 11.69 23.23
C ILE A 78 -13.93 11.74 22.86
N TYR A 79 -14.63 12.73 23.42
CA TYR A 79 -16.01 13.05 23.02
C TYR A 79 -16.04 14.44 22.36
N PRO A 80 -16.54 14.59 21.13
CA PRO A 80 -16.98 13.52 20.22
C PRO A 80 -15.82 12.59 19.78
N GLU A 81 -16.15 11.39 19.28
CA GLU A 81 -15.14 10.45 18.77
C GLU A 81 -14.25 11.12 17.70
N PRO A 82 -12.93 10.92 17.75
CA PRO A 82 -12.00 11.53 16.82
C PRO A 82 -12.30 11.08 15.38
N GLN A 83 -12.41 12.07 14.49
CA GLN A 83 -12.77 11.86 13.08
C GLN A 83 -11.50 11.65 12.27
N VAL A 84 -11.01 10.42 12.33
CA VAL A 84 -9.73 10.01 11.74
C VAL A 84 -9.92 9.05 10.58
N ARG A 85 -8.92 9.00 9.69
CA ARG A 85 -8.78 8.02 8.62
C ARG A 85 -7.30 7.68 8.39
N CYS A 86 -7.08 6.64 7.60
CA CYS A 86 -5.75 6.33 7.08
C CYS A 86 -5.47 7.13 5.81
N SER A 87 -4.28 7.74 5.76
CA SER A 87 -3.76 8.37 4.56
C SER A 87 -3.41 7.31 3.49
N LYS A 88 -3.13 7.75 2.26
CA LYS A 88 -2.61 6.87 1.19
C LYS A 88 -1.26 6.20 1.52
N HIS A 89 -0.58 6.67 2.56
CA HIS A 89 0.72 6.19 3.02
C HIS A 89 0.61 5.42 4.35
N GLY A 90 -0.61 5.21 4.88
CA GLY A 90 -0.85 4.44 6.10
C GLY A 90 -0.59 5.19 7.40
N GLN A 91 -0.65 6.53 7.40
CA GLN A 91 -0.61 7.32 8.64
C GLN A 91 -2.02 7.75 9.02
N CYS A 92 -2.28 7.85 10.32
CA CYS A 92 -3.52 8.42 10.83
C CYS A 92 -3.57 9.93 10.59
N GLU A 93 -4.62 10.39 9.92
CA GLU A 93 -4.89 11.80 9.65
C GLU A 93 -6.35 12.14 9.94
N CYS A 94 -6.65 13.43 10.10
CA CYS A 94 -8.04 13.87 10.23
C CYS A 94 -8.80 13.61 8.92
N LYS A 95 -10.07 13.22 9.04
CA LYS A 95 -10.95 13.09 7.88
C LYS A 95 -11.07 14.45 7.19
N ASP A 96 -10.79 14.43 5.89
CA ASP A 96 -10.99 15.55 5.00
C ASP A 96 -11.54 15.00 3.68
N ASP A 97 -12.87 14.82 3.65
CA ASP A 97 -13.60 14.25 2.53
C ASP A 97 -15.06 14.73 2.49
N ALA A 98 -15.86 14.15 1.60
CA ALA A 98 -17.26 14.52 1.41
C ALA A 98 -18.13 14.35 2.66
N THR A 99 -17.68 13.59 3.68
CA THR A 99 -18.40 13.37 4.94
C THR A 99 -18.05 14.39 6.02
N GLY A 100 -17.01 15.20 5.83
CA GLY A 100 -16.65 16.30 6.71
C GLY A 100 -15.18 16.71 6.62
N HIS A 101 -14.91 17.94 7.04
CA HIS A 101 -13.58 18.51 7.18
C HIS A 101 -13.25 18.63 8.67
N TRP A 102 -12.24 17.91 9.13
CA TRP A 102 -11.92 17.80 10.55
C TRP A 102 -10.49 18.24 10.83
N GLY A 103 -10.28 18.87 11.98
CA GLY A 103 -8.99 19.40 12.39
C GLY A 103 -8.77 19.39 13.90
N GLY A 104 -7.76 20.14 14.33
CA GLY A 104 -7.24 20.10 15.70
C GLY A 104 -6.23 18.96 15.90
N GLN A 105 -5.53 18.97 17.04
CA GLN A 105 -4.54 17.93 17.39
C GLN A 105 -5.16 16.54 17.58
N GLN A 106 -6.49 16.49 17.70
CA GLN A 106 -7.27 15.31 18.03
C GLN A 106 -8.33 14.97 16.98
N CYS A 107 -8.39 15.71 15.87
CA CYS A 107 -9.40 15.52 14.81
C CYS A 107 -10.85 15.54 15.32
N ASN A 108 -11.13 16.34 16.35
CA ASN A 108 -12.45 16.46 17.00
C ASN A 108 -13.07 17.85 16.78
N GLU A 109 -12.39 18.73 16.06
CA GLU A 109 -12.89 20.04 15.66
C GLU A 109 -13.43 19.94 14.23
N CYS A 110 -14.69 20.33 14.03
CA CYS A 110 -15.27 20.47 12.70
C CYS A 110 -14.87 21.84 12.14
N LEU A 111 -14.25 21.85 10.96
CA LEU A 111 -13.69 23.04 10.32
C LEU A 111 -14.56 23.55 9.15
#